data_AF-W9VZT8-F1
#
_entry.id   AF-W9VZT8-F1
#
_cell.length_a   1.000
_cell.length_b   1.000
_cell.length_c   1.000
_cell.angle_alpha   90.00
_cell.angle_beta   90.00
_cell.angle_gamma   90.00
#
_symmetry.space_group_name_H-M   'P 1'
#
loop_
_entity.id
_entity.type
_entity.pdbx_description
1 polymer ?
#
loop_
_entity_poly.entity_id
_entity_poly.type
_entity_poly.pdbx_seq_one_letter_code
_entity_poly.pdbx_strand_id
1 'polypeptide(L)'
;MPPHDATPSPIWPSAEYDRQVERLRGAIGQPVHLVEIEVSATHLHIRQLGQSFVLLGLIDFPRPDPSRGLAPHLIILDDGRGVNLGRIARISLERAFNPAPSQILYRDSEALEGLLYRERRLSHDFIAERAHRIMGEMLGYGRIEAISGPGHRARIAMPEHATSQDEPTTGAAD
;
A
#
# COMPACT_ATOMS: atom_id res chain seq x y z
N MET A 1 19.45 -30.91 19.99
CA MET A 1 19.00 -30.10 18.84
C MET A 1 18.86 -28.67 19.34
N PRO A 2 19.78 -27.75 19.04
CA PRO A 2 19.64 -26.36 19.44
C PRO A 2 18.49 -25.70 18.65
N PRO A 3 17.71 -24.79 19.24
CA PRO A 3 16.72 -24.01 18.50
C PRO A 3 17.41 -23.00 17.57
N HIS A 4 16.72 -22.67 16.47
CA HIS A 4 17.15 -21.79 15.38
C HIS A 4 18.05 -20.60 15.76
N ASP A 5 19.07 -20.36 14.92
CA ASP A 5 19.70 -19.05 14.77
C ASP A 5 18.63 -17.97 14.62
N ALA A 6 18.50 -17.13 15.64
CA ALA A 6 17.73 -15.90 15.56
C ALA A 6 18.54 -14.89 14.74
N THR A 7 18.46 -15.00 13.41
CA THR A 7 18.95 -13.94 12.53
C THR A 7 18.29 -12.63 12.95
N PRO A 8 19.06 -11.59 13.30
CA PRO A 8 18.48 -10.33 13.74
C PRO A 8 17.59 -9.79 12.63
N SER A 9 16.40 -9.29 13.00
CA SER A 9 15.48 -8.69 12.03
C SER A 9 16.23 -7.61 11.23
N PRO A 10 16.14 -7.62 9.89
CA PRO A 10 16.92 -6.72 9.06
C PRO A 10 16.62 -5.27 9.45
N ILE A 11 17.68 -4.50 9.69
CA ILE A 11 17.57 -3.08 9.98
C ILE A 11 16.94 -2.41 8.76
N TRP A 12 15.89 -1.61 9.01
CA TRP A 12 15.18 -0.86 8.00
C TRP A 12 15.40 0.65 8.18
N PRO A 13 15.76 1.41 7.12
CA PRO A 13 16.15 0.92 5.80
C PRO A 13 17.48 0.11 5.84
N SER A 14 17.72 -0.68 4.80
CA SER A 14 18.93 -1.49 4.71
C SER A 14 20.12 -0.69 4.17
N ALA A 15 21.35 -1.11 4.49
CA ALA A 15 22.56 -0.46 3.95
C ALA A 15 22.68 -0.50 2.41
N GLU A 16 21.93 -1.39 1.74
CA GLU A 16 21.82 -1.38 0.27
C GLU A 16 20.81 -0.35 -0.23
N TYR A 17 19.75 -0.06 0.53
CA TYR A 17 18.85 1.06 0.24
C TYR A 17 19.59 2.40 0.28
N ASP A 18 20.46 2.62 1.27
CA ASP A 18 21.24 3.86 1.37
C ASP A 18 22.20 4.04 0.18
N ARG A 19 22.85 2.95 -0.27
CA ARG A 19 23.68 2.94 -1.49
C ARG A 19 22.87 3.20 -2.77
N GLN A 20 21.59 2.85 -2.81
CA GLN A 20 20.70 3.19 -3.93
C GLN A 20 20.25 4.66 -3.86
N VAL A 21 19.99 5.18 -2.65
CA VAL A 21 19.69 6.60 -2.41
C VAL A 21 20.83 7.49 -2.90
N GLU A 22 22.08 7.16 -2.59
CA GLU A 22 23.23 7.95 -3.08
C GLU A 22 23.44 7.83 -4.59
N ARG A 23 23.16 6.67 -5.20
CA ARG A 23 23.10 6.54 -6.67
C ARG A 23 22.02 7.43 -7.29
N LEU A 24 20.84 7.53 -6.66
CA LEU A 24 19.77 8.43 -7.10
C LEU A 24 20.15 9.90 -6.94
N ARG A 25 20.82 10.30 -5.84
CA ARG A 25 21.34 11.67 -5.68
C ARG A 25 22.33 12.04 -6.79
N GLY A 26 23.24 11.13 -7.13
CA GLY A 26 24.19 11.30 -8.25
C GLY A 26 23.56 11.34 -9.64
N ALA A 27 22.30 10.90 -9.78
CA ALA A 27 21.54 10.89 -11.04
C ALA A 27 20.55 12.06 -11.17
N ILE A 28 20.52 13.01 -10.22
CA ILE A 28 19.69 14.22 -10.35
C ILE A 28 20.10 15.01 -11.60
N GLY A 29 19.11 15.46 -12.36
CA GLY A 29 19.26 16.10 -13.67
C GLY A 29 19.37 15.12 -14.85
N GLN A 30 19.39 13.81 -14.62
CA GLN A 30 19.48 12.79 -15.68
C GLN A 30 18.10 12.20 -16.04
N PRO A 31 17.89 11.75 -17.30
CA PRO A 31 16.72 11.00 -17.69
C PRO A 31 16.75 9.58 -17.09
N VAL A 32 15.66 9.21 -16.41
CA VAL A 32 15.45 7.92 -15.78
C VAL A 32 14.16 7.25 -16.28
N HIS A 33 14.13 5.94 -16.24
CA HIS A 33 12.95 5.12 -16.51
C HIS A 33 12.47 4.44 -15.24
N LEU A 34 11.15 4.39 -15.06
CA LEU A 34 10.51 3.89 -13.85
C LEU A 34 9.71 2.62 -14.13
N VAL A 35 9.82 1.68 -13.18
CA VAL A 35 8.89 0.56 -13.02
C VAL A 35 8.14 0.81 -11.71
N GLU A 36 6.89 1.23 -11.80
CA GLU A 36 6.07 1.62 -10.64
C GLU A 36 5.25 0.43 -10.11
N ILE A 37 4.95 0.43 -8.82
CA ILE A 37 4.11 -0.54 -8.12
C ILE A 37 2.79 0.16 -7.76
N GLU A 38 1.73 -0.17 -8.49
CA GLU A 38 0.40 0.39 -8.31
C GLU A 38 -0.44 -0.57 -7.45
N VAL A 39 -0.75 -0.13 -6.23
CA VAL A 39 -1.52 -0.93 -5.24
C VAL A 39 -2.95 -0.42 -5.21
N SER A 40 -3.87 -1.17 -5.83
CA SER A 40 -5.31 -0.91 -5.74
C SER A 40 -5.93 -1.56 -4.49
N ALA A 41 -7.24 -1.40 -4.31
CA ALA A 41 -7.98 -2.03 -3.21
C ALA A 41 -8.02 -3.57 -3.28
N THR A 42 -7.94 -4.15 -4.48
CA THR A 42 -8.16 -5.58 -4.74
C THR A 42 -7.01 -6.27 -5.48
N HIS A 43 -6.21 -5.51 -6.21
CA HIS A 43 -5.13 -6.02 -7.06
C HIS A 43 -3.86 -5.19 -6.90
N LEU A 44 -2.73 -5.81 -7.25
CA LEU A 44 -1.45 -5.13 -7.34
C LEU A 44 -0.91 -5.26 -8.76
N HIS A 45 -0.54 -4.13 -9.35
CA HIS A 45 -0.07 -4.03 -10.72
C HIS A 45 1.34 -3.47 -10.75
N ILE A 46 2.15 -3.95 -11.69
CA ILE A 46 3.44 -3.36 -12.01
C ILE A 46 3.24 -2.54 -13.29
N ARG A 47 3.45 -1.23 -13.20
CA ARG A 47 3.32 -0.29 -14.32
C ARG A 47 4.70 0.14 -14.77
N GLN A 48 5.18 -0.45 -15.86
CA GLN A 48 6.40 -0.01 -16.52
C GLN A 48 6.05 0.92 -17.68
N LEU A 49 6.45 2.19 -17.58
CA LEU A 49 6.30 3.16 -18.65
C LEU A 49 7.57 3.14 -19.52
N GLY A 50 7.40 3.14 -20.86
CA GLY A 50 8.52 3.17 -21.79
C GLY A 50 9.21 4.53 -21.89
N GLN A 51 8.54 5.60 -21.46
CA GLN A 51 9.06 6.96 -21.50
C GLN A 51 10.13 7.20 -20.44
N SER A 52 11.02 8.15 -20.71
CA SER A 52 11.98 8.71 -19.75
C SER A 52 11.38 9.95 -19.08
N PHE A 53 11.77 10.18 -17.82
CA PHE A 53 11.49 11.39 -17.07
C PHE A 53 12.80 11.94 -16.52
N VAL A 54 13.00 13.25 -16.44
CA VAL A 54 14.18 13.82 -15.78
C VAL A 54 13.98 13.76 -14.25
N LEU A 55 14.95 13.17 -13.55
CA LEU A 55 14.96 13.12 -12.09
C LEU A 55 15.34 14.51 -11.54
N LEU A 56 14.37 15.29 -11.07
CA LEU A 56 14.60 16.64 -10.56
C LEU A 56 15.10 16.68 -9.11
N GLY A 57 14.84 15.66 -8.31
CA GLY A 57 15.28 15.63 -6.93
C GLY A 57 14.91 14.37 -6.15
N LEU A 58 15.50 14.26 -4.96
CA LEU A 58 15.22 13.24 -3.96
C LEU A 58 15.08 13.94 -2.60
N ILE A 59 13.92 13.77 -1.96
CA ILE A 59 13.59 14.38 -0.66
C ILE A 59 13.19 13.34 0.36
N ASP A 60 13.32 13.68 1.63
CA ASP A 60 12.85 12.84 2.73
C ASP A 60 11.33 12.84 2.77
N PHE A 61 10.74 11.66 2.91
CA PHE A 61 9.30 11.49 3.06
C PHE A 61 8.93 11.67 4.54
N PRO A 62 7.97 12.55 4.90
CA PRO A 62 7.80 13.01 6.28
C PRO A 62 7.22 11.96 7.24
N ARG A 63 6.65 10.86 6.73
CA ARG A 63 6.05 9.77 7.52
C ARG A 63 6.34 8.41 6.86
N PRO A 64 7.60 7.92 6.95
CA PRO A 64 7.93 6.58 6.49
C PRO A 64 7.09 5.52 7.22
N ASP A 65 6.69 4.48 6.50
CA ASP A 65 5.92 3.37 7.04
C ASP A 65 6.16 2.10 6.18
N PRO A 66 7.07 1.20 6.60
CA PRO A 66 7.35 -0.03 5.86
C PRO A 66 6.12 -0.95 5.75
N SER A 67 5.21 -0.95 6.74
CA SER A 67 4.01 -1.78 6.70
C SER A 67 3.06 -1.39 5.57
N ARG A 68 3.07 -0.12 5.19
CA ARG A 68 2.29 0.46 4.09
C ARG A 68 3.04 0.54 2.75
N GLY A 69 4.33 0.18 2.72
CA GLY A 69 5.20 0.39 1.56
C GLY A 69 5.45 1.88 1.30
N LEU A 70 5.77 2.64 2.34
CA LEU A 70 6.20 4.03 2.28
C LEU A 70 7.67 4.10 2.75
N ALA A 71 8.58 4.21 1.80
CA ALA A 71 10.01 4.33 2.05
C ALA A 71 10.38 5.72 2.62
N PRO A 72 11.57 5.89 3.24
CA PRO A 72 12.01 7.17 3.80
C PRO A 72 12.25 8.28 2.79
N HIS A 73 12.29 8.00 1.49
CA HIS A 73 12.53 9.01 0.45
C HIS A 73 11.48 9.00 -0.67
N LEU A 74 11.35 10.14 -1.32
CA LEU A 74 10.48 10.41 -2.46
C LEU A 74 11.26 11.12 -3.56
N ILE A 75 11.11 10.68 -4.81
CA ILE A 75 11.69 11.33 -5.99
C ILE A 75 10.73 12.35 -6.58
N ILE A 76 11.28 13.39 -7.21
CA ILE A 76 10.55 14.41 -7.98
C ILE A 76 10.92 14.25 -9.46
N LEU A 77 9.91 14.28 -10.33
CA LEU A 77 10.04 14.17 -11.79
C LEU A 77 9.66 15.48 -12.49
N ASP A 78 10.10 15.63 -13.73
CA ASP A 78 9.85 16.77 -14.61
C ASP A 78 8.39 16.94 -15.08
N ASP A 79 7.61 15.87 -15.05
CA ASP A 79 6.15 15.92 -15.23
C ASP A 79 5.39 16.44 -13.99
N GLY A 80 6.11 16.90 -12.96
CA GLY A 80 5.59 17.47 -11.72
C GLY A 80 5.17 16.43 -10.69
N ARG A 81 5.37 15.12 -10.94
CA ARG A 81 5.01 14.06 -9.99
C ARG A 81 6.05 13.91 -8.89
N GLY A 82 5.57 13.70 -7.67
CA GLY A 82 6.34 13.13 -6.56
C GLY A 82 6.00 11.66 -6.37
N VAL A 83 6.98 10.76 -6.38
CA VAL A 83 6.78 9.30 -6.22
C VAL A 83 7.63 8.76 -5.08
N ASN A 84 7.00 8.19 -4.04
CA ASN A 84 7.72 7.56 -2.93
C ASN A 84 8.46 6.31 -3.41
N LEU A 85 9.70 6.08 -2.97
CA LEU A 85 10.51 4.94 -3.45
C LEU A 85 9.86 3.57 -3.18
N GLY A 86 9.08 3.42 -2.11
CA GLY A 86 8.31 2.20 -1.81
C GLY A 86 7.11 1.93 -2.75
N ARG A 87 6.91 2.79 -3.75
CA ARG A 87 5.99 2.59 -4.89
C ARG A 87 6.74 2.34 -6.20
N ILE A 88 8.03 2.03 -6.14
CA ILE A 88 8.87 1.83 -7.31
C ILE A 88 9.57 0.46 -7.18
N ALA A 89 9.44 -0.38 -8.19
CA ALA A 89 10.15 -1.65 -8.29
C ALA A 89 11.58 -1.48 -8.82
N ARG A 90 11.78 -0.54 -9.77
CA ARG A 90 13.08 -0.24 -10.38
C ARG A 90 13.14 1.21 -10.91
N ILE A 91 14.31 1.83 -10.78
CA ILE A 91 14.72 3.02 -11.53
C ILE A 91 15.99 2.67 -12.33
N SER A 92 15.99 2.93 -13.63
CA SER A 92 17.15 2.70 -14.50
C SER A 92 17.48 3.87 -15.43
N LEU A 93 18.77 4.06 -15.70
CA LEU A 93 19.30 4.95 -16.73
C LEU A 93 19.12 4.36 -18.13
N GLU A 94 19.01 5.24 -19.14
CA GLU A 94 19.00 4.97 -20.61
C GLU A 94 17.92 4.05 -21.19
N ARG A 95 17.48 3.02 -20.46
CA ARG A 95 16.58 1.97 -20.95
C ARG A 95 15.51 1.65 -19.92
N ALA A 96 14.25 1.68 -20.35
CA ALA A 96 13.13 1.15 -19.58
C ALA A 96 13.20 -0.38 -19.50
N PHE A 97 13.32 -1.04 -20.65
CA PHE A 97 13.24 -2.50 -20.78
C PHE A 97 14.65 -3.14 -20.77
N ASN A 98 14.82 -4.18 -19.97
CA ASN A 98 16.06 -4.96 -19.82
C ASN A 98 17.34 -4.09 -19.67
N PRO A 99 17.41 -3.15 -18.69
CA PRO A 99 18.60 -2.35 -18.46
C PRO A 99 19.77 -3.21 -17.96
N ALA A 100 21.00 -2.80 -18.27
CA ALA A 100 22.19 -3.44 -17.72
C ALA A 100 22.27 -3.24 -16.19
N PRO A 101 22.91 -4.14 -15.42
CA PRO A 101 23.00 -4.00 -13.96
C PRO A 101 23.62 -2.67 -13.50
N SER A 102 24.59 -2.14 -14.25
CA SER A 102 25.22 -0.84 -14.01
C SER A 102 24.29 0.36 -14.22
N GLN A 103 23.22 0.19 -15.00
CA GLN A 103 22.22 1.24 -15.26
C GLN A 103 21.13 1.28 -14.18
N ILE A 104 21.07 0.29 -13.28
CA ILE A 104 20.06 0.25 -12.22
C ILE A 104 20.49 1.14 -11.06
N LEU A 105 19.78 2.25 -10.87
CA LEU A 105 19.99 3.17 -9.75
C LEU A 105 19.32 2.67 -8.47
N TYR A 106 18.09 2.17 -8.62
CA TYR A 106 17.24 1.70 -7.53
C TYR A 106 16.50 0.43 -7.95
N ARG A 107 16.36 -0.51 -7.02
CA ARG A 107 15.57 -1.74 -7.13
C ARG A 107 15.10 -2.18 -5.75
N ASP A 108 13.79 -2.23 -5.56
CA ASP A 108 13.20 -2.81 -4.35
C ASP A 108 13.01 -4.32 -4.54
N SER A 109 14.08 -5.09 -4.25
CA SER A 109 14.05 -6.56 -4.33
C SER A 109 13.12 -7.19 -3.28
N GLU A 110 13.02 -6.59 -2.09
CA GLU A 110 12.18 -7.11 -1.00
C GLU A 110 10.70 -6.89 -1.30
N ALA A 111 10.32 -5.75 -1.87
CA ALA A 111 9.00 -5.58 -2.45
C ALA A 111 8.80 -6.55 -3.62
N LEU A 112 9.72 -6.66 -4.58
CA LEU A 112 9.50 -7.54 -5.74
C LEU A 112 9.26 -9.01 -5.34
N GLU A 113 10.08 -9.55 -4.44
CA GLU A 113 9.93 -10.92 -3.92
C GLU A 113 8.72 -11.04 -2.98
N GLY A 114 8.51 -10.06 -2.09
CA GLY A 114 7.34 -9.97 -1.23
C GLY A 114 6.02 -9.77 -1.98
N LEU A 115 6.06 -9.42 -3.27
CA LEU A 115 4.88 -9.33 -4.14
C LEU A 115 4.64 -10.63 -4.93
N LEU A 116 5.70 -11.37 -5.25
CA LEU A 116 5.62 -12.68 -5.91
C LEU A 116 5.28 -13.82 -4.93
N TYR A 117 5.70 -13.72 -3.66
CA TYR A 117 5.59 -14.81 -2.68
C TYR A 117 4.67 -14.54 -1.47
N ARG A 118 3.97 -13.40 -1.38
CA ARG A 118 2.96 -13.18 -0.32
C ARG A 118 1.61 -13.84 -0.66
N GLU A 119 1.55 -15.16 -0.55
CA GLU A 119 0.29 -15.91 -0.43
C GLU A 119 -0.61 -15.34 0.70
N ARG A 120 0.01 -14.77 1.75
CA ARG A 120 -0.68 -14.14 2.89
C ARG A 120 -1.33 -12.77 2.61
N ARG A 121 -1.20 -12.19 1.41
CA ARG A 121 -1.89 -10.94 1.03
C ARG A 121 -3.15 -11.14 0.20
N LEU A 122 -3.42 -12.38 -0.22
CA LEU A 122 -4.66 -12.78 -0.88
C LEU A 122 -5.44 -13.79 -0.04
N SER A 123 -5.13 -13.89 1.26
CA SER A 123 -5.95 -14.68 2.19
C SER A 123 -7.34 -14.06 2.31
N HIS A 124 -8.34 -14.92 2.47
CA HIS A 124 -9.73 -14.53 2.67
C HIS A 124 -9.87 -13.48 3.78
N ASP A 125 -9.16 -13.65 4.89
CA ASP A 125 -9.28 -12.77 6.07
C ASP A 125 -8.72 -11.37 5.82
N PHE A 126 -7.61 -11.25 5.07
CA PHE A 126 -7.05 -9.94 4.69
C PHE A 126 -7.97 -9.20 3.70
N ILE A 127 -8.56 -9.94 2.75
CA ILE A 127 -9.54 -9.39 1.81
C ILE A 127 -10.79 -8.95 2.56
N ALA A 128 -11.31 -9.76 3.49
CA ALA A 128 -12.48 -9.44 4.31
C ALA A 128 -12.23 -8.21 5.20
N GLU A 129 -11.12 -8.15 5.93
CA GLU A 129 -10.76 -7.01 6.77
C GLU A 129 -10.65 -5.71 5.94
N ARG A 130 -10.03 -5.78 4.75
CA ARG A 130 -9.91 -4.61 3.88
C ARG A 130 -11.24 -4.21 3.23
N ALA A 131 -12.06 -5.17 2.82
CA ALA A 131 -13.38 -4.93 2.23
C ALA A 131 -14.33 -4.30 3.25
N HIS A 132 -14.40 -4.83 4.48
CA HIS A 132 -15.17 -4.22 5.57
C HIS A 132 -14.71 -2.79 5.87
N ARG A 133 -13.41 -2.52 5.87
CA ARG A 133 -12.89 -1.15 6.06
C ARG A 133 -13.31 -0.20 4.94
N ILE A 134 -13.22 -0.62 3.67
CA ILE A 134 -13.62 0.23 2.53
C ILE A 134 -15.14 0.44 2.51
N MET A 135 -15.94 -0.60 2.77
CA MET A 135 -17.39 -0.45 2.89
C MET A 135 -17.77 0.43 4.09
N GLY A 136 -17.06 0.34 5.22
CA GLY A 136 -17.22 1.25 6.35
C GLY A 136 -16.92 2.71 5.98
N GLU A 137 -15.81 2.95 5.28
CA GLU A 137 -15.44 4.28 4.74
C GLU A 137 -16.52 4.82 3.77
N MET A 138 -17.09 3.99 2.89
CA MET A 138 -18.14 4.40 1.93
C MET A 138 -19.52 4.60 2.55
N LEU A 139 -19.84 3.88 3.64
CA LEU A 139 -21.11 3.98 4.37
C LEU A 139 -21.07 5.00 5.53
N GLY A 140 -19.96 5.73 5.70
CA GLY A 140 -19.81 6.75 6.74
C GLY A 140 -19.44 6.21 8.14
N TYR A 141 -19.20 4.92 8.29
CA TYR A 141 -18.70 4.29 9.52
C TYR A 141 -17.19 4.54 9.72
N GLY A 142 -16.81 5.82 9.77
CA GLY A 142 -15.44 6.25 10.03
C GLY A 142 -15.01 5.93 11.46
N ARG A 143 -14.03 5.03 11.60
CA ARG A 143 -13.47 4.53 12.88
C ARG A 143 -14.47 3.72 13.72
N ILE A 144 -14.53 2.42 13.45
CA ILE A 144 -14.72 1.42 14.52
C ILE A 144 -13.32 1.19 15.12
N GLU A 145 -13.12 1.54 16.38
CA GLU A 145 -11.92 1.12 17.11
C GLU A 145 -11.93 -0.41 17.23
N ALA A 146 -10.80 -1.04 16.96
CA ALA A 146 -10.69 -2.49 16.94
C ALA A 146 -11.00 -3.06 18.34
N ILE A 147 -12.22 -3.57 18.52
CA ILE A 147 -12.62 -4.30 19.73
C ILE A 147 -11.65 -5.48 19.87
N SER A 148 -11.08 -5.61 21.07
CA SER A 148 -9.99 -6.56 21.35
C SER A 148 -10.39 -8.03 21.14
N GLY A 149 -9.37 -8.90 21.15
CA GLY A 149 -9.42 -10.31 20.74
C GLY A 149 -10.43 -11.24 21.45
N PRO A 150 -10.37 -12.55 21.12
CA PRO A 150 -11.51 -13.45 21.21
C PRO A 150 -11.94 -13.72 22.65
N GLY A 151 -13.21 -13.41 22.98
CA GLY A 151 -13.75 -13.73 24.30
C GLY A 151 -15.14 -13.18 24.65
N HIS A 152 -15.74 -12.28 23.85
CA HIS A 152 -17.02 -11.67 24.22
C HIS A 152 -18.09 -11.77 23.14
N ARG A 153 -19.17 -12.52 23.44
CA ARG A 153 -20.42 -12.49 22.69
C ARG A 153 -21.13 -11.16 22.97
N ALA A 154 -20.93 -10.16 22.13
CA ALA A 154 -21.75 -8.95 22.15
C ALA A 154 -23.21 -9.33 21.82
N ARG A 155 -24.12 -9.10 22.78
CA ARG A 155 -25.56 -9.16 22.52
C ARG A 155 -25.93 -7.95 21.66
N ILE A 156 -26.54 -8.19 20.51
CA ILE A 156 -27.13 -7.12 19.71
C ILE A 156 -28.39 -6.66 20.45
N ALA A 157 -28.38 -5.42 20.97
CA ALA A 157 -29.61 -4.76 21.39
C ALA A 157 -30.35 -4.31 20.13
N MET A 158 -31.53 -4.86 19.89
CA MET A 158 -32.44 -4.34 18.85
C MET A 158 -33.03 -3.01 19.33
N PRO A 159 -33.10 -1.98 18.47
CA PRO A 159 -33.87 -0.78 18.79
C PRO A 159 -35.37 -1.13 18.74
N GLU A 160 -36.11 -0.73 19.77
CA GLU A 160 -37.57 -0.87 19.78
C GLU A 160 -38.18 0.08 18.74
N HIS A 161 -38.90 -0.47 17.76
CA HIS A 161 -39.68 0.33 16.83
C HIS A 161 -40.94 0.85 17.54
N ALA A 162 -40.99 2.16 17.77
CA ALA A 162 -42.22 2.83 18.17
C ALA A 162 -43.25 2.76 17.04
N THR A 163 -44.39 2.11 17.29
CA THR A 163 -45.56 2.12 16.40
C THR A 163 -46.63 3.08 16.91
N SER A 164 -46.76 4.19 16.20
CA SER A 164 -47.93 5.05 16.08
C SER A 164 -47.95 5.48 14.60
N GLN A 165 -49.07 5.63 13.91
CA GLN A 165 -50.44 5.81 14.36
C GLN A 165 -51.43 5.46 13.21
N ASP A 166 -52.72 5.60 13.50
CA ASP A 166 -53.84 5.90 12.57
C ASP A 166 -54.39 4.86 11.57
N GLU A 167 -55.64 4.50 11.90
CA GLU A 167 -56.80 4.14 11.06
C GLU A 167 -57.02 5.13 9.87
N PRO A 168 -57.83 4.82 8.82
CA PRO A 168 -59.29 4.81 9.00
C PRO A 168 -60.18 3.93 8.07
N THR A 169 -61.30 3.45 8.65
CA THR A 169 -62.68 3.29 8.12
C THR A 169 -63.00 2.68 6.73
N THR A 170 -63.96 1.73 6.74
CA THR A 170 -65.23 1.61 5.95
C THR A 170 -65.49 0.14 5.55
N GLY A 171 -66.66 -0.49 5.73
CA GLY A 171 -67.93 -0.12 6.37
C GLY A 171 -69.09 -0.99 5.86
N ALA A 172 -70.10 -1.29 6.72
CA ALA A 172 -71.34 -2.06 6.44
C ALA A 172 -71.13 -3.51 5.93
N ALA A 173 -72.06 -4.47 6.01
CA ALA A 173 -73.41 -4.56 6.60
C ALA A 173 -73.56 -5.98 7.22
N ASP A 174 -74.63 -6.34 7.93
CA ASP A 174 -75.89 -5.65 8.24
C ASP A 174 -76.29 -5.97 9.70
#